data_AF-A0A368G3H2-F1
#
_entry.id   AF-A0A368G3H2-F1
#
_cell.length_a   1.000
_cell.length_b   1.000
_cell.length_c   1.000
_cell.angle_alpha   90.00
_cell.angle_beta   90.00
_cell.angle_gamma   90.00
#
_symmetry.space_group_name_H-M   'P 1'
#
loop_
_entity.id
_entity.type
_entity.pdbx_description
1 polymer ?
#
loop_
_entity_poly.entity_id
_entity_poly.type
_entity_poly.pdbx_seq_one_letter_code
_entity_poly.pdbx_strand_id
1 'polypeptide(L)'
;PGPYYCAVGGDRIFGREIVNTHYRASIYAGLALFGINSEVTPAQWEYQLGQCRGIEMGDQMWMSRYLLHRVAEQFGVTVTFHPKPEITRGPWNGAGCHCNFSTEEMRSEGGIKAIEAAMPKLEATHKECIRVYDPHDGEDNKHRLTGKHETSSYDHFSWGVANRAASVRLPRGVAQAKKVTTRKCKGPQNGYLEDRRPSSNCDPYQVTRMIAESILLR
;
A
#
# COMPACT_ATOMS: atom_id res chain seq x y z
N PRO A 1 -3.75 16.66 -7.65
CA PRO A 1 -3.28 15.66 -8.65
C PRO A 1 -2.86 16.35 -9.95
N GLY A 2 -1.66 16.03 -10.44
CA GLY A 2 -1.17 16.50 -11.75
C GLY A 2 -1.82 15.75 -12.92
N PRO A 3 -1.36 15.98 -14.17
CA PRO A 3 -2.00 15.45 -15.38
C PRO A 3 -1.81 13.93 -15.61
N TYR A 4 -1.06 13.23 -14.74
CA TYR A 4 -0.61 11.85 -14.96
C TYR A 4 -1.43 10.79 -14.19
N TYR A 5 -2.00 11.18 -13.03
CA TYR A 5 -2.76 10.26 -12.17
C TYR A 5 -4.06 9.81 -12.85
N CYS A 6 -4.25 8.50 -12.98
CA CYS A 6 -5.39 7.88 -13.66
C CYS A 6 -5.69 8.46 -15.06
N ALA A 7 -4.66 8.87 -15.81
CA ALA A 7 -4.82 9.58 -17.07
C ALA A 7 -4.94 8.65 -18.30
N VAL A 8 -5.21 9.28 -19.44
CA VAL A 8 -5.21 8.70 -20.80
C VAL A 8 -4.59 9.70 -21.76
N GLY A 9 -3.86 9.24 -22.77
CA GLY A 9 -3.17 10.08 -23.76
C GLY A 9 -1.66 9.81 -23.81
N GLY A 10 -1.07 9.86 -25.01
CA GLY A 10 0.36 9.62 -25.23
C GLY A 10 1.28 10.71 -24.66
N ASP A 11 0.72 11.88 -24.34
CA ASP A 11 1.37 12.99 -23.64
C ASP A 11 1.43 12.79 -22.11
N ARG A 12 0.69 11.82 -21.58
CA ARG A 12 0.48 11.64 -20.12
C ARG A 12 0.84 10.25 -19.63
N ILE A 13 0.75 9.24 -20.49
CA ILE A 13 0.83 7.85 -20.09
C ILE A 13 1.98 7.15 -20.80
N PHE A 14 2.86 6.57 -19.99
CA PHE A 14 4.08 5.91 -20.43
C PHE A 14 4.11 4.48 -19.89
N GLY A 15 4.24 3.47 -20.76
CA GLY A 15 4.40 2.06 -20.37
C GLY A 15 3.09 1.32 -20.04
N ARG A 16 1.94 1.76 -20.55
CA ARG A 16 0.65 1.08 -20.29
C ARG A 16 0.63 -0.37 -20.76
N GLU A 17 1.33 -0.66 -21.86
CA GLU A 17 1.45 -1.98 -22.46
C GLU A 17 2.09 -2.98 -21.49
N ILE A 18 3.11 -2.54 -20.75
CA ILE A 18 3.79 -3.35 -19.73
C ILE A 18 2.83 -3.66 -18.59
N VAL A 19 2.13 -2.64 -18.08
CA VAL A 19 1.19 -2.78 -16.96
C VAL A 19 0.00 -3.67 -17.31
N ASN A 20 -0.57 -3.50 -18.51
CA ASN A 20 -1.66 -4.35 -18.99
C ASN A 20 -1.21 -5.80 -19.20
N THR A 21 0.03 -6.00 -19.67
CA THR A 21 0.60 -7.34 -19.87
C THR A 21 0.86 -8.02 -18.51
N HIS A 22 1.45 -7.30 -17.55
CA HIS A 22 1.64 -7.76 -16.18
C HIS A 22 0.31 -8.10 -15.49
N TYR A 23 -0.72 -7.27 -15.65
CA TYR A 23 -2.05 -7.51 -15.10
C TYR A 23 -2.63 -8.83 -15.60
N ARG A 24 -2.60 -9.05 -16.92
CA ARG A 24 -3.10 -10.28 -17.55
C ARG A 24 -2.27 -11.51 -17.16
N ALA A 25 -0.95 -11.40 -17.14
CA ALA A 25 -0.06 -12.48 -16.73
C ALA A 25 -0.29 -12.89 -15.27
N SER A 26 -0.50 -11.90 -14.38
CA SER A 26 -0.76 -12.14 -12.96
C SER A 26 -2.08 -12.86 -12.74
N ILE A 27 -3.16 -12.44 -13.40
CA ILE A 27 -4.46 -13.12 -13.32
C ILE A 27 -4.38 -14.53 -13.90
N TYR A 28 -3.71 -14.71 -15.04
CA TYR A 28 -3.52 -16.02 -15.65
C TYR A 28 -2.74 -16.98 -14.74
N ALA A 29 -1.75 -16.48 -14.01
CA ALA A 29 -0.99 -17.24 -13.02
C ALA A 29 -1.77 -17.53 -11.72
N GLY A 30 -3.01 -17.05 -11.59
CA GLY A 30 -3.85 -17.26 -10.41
C GLY A 30 -3.55 -16.33 -9.24
N LEU A 31 -2.82 -15.23 -9.46
CA LEU A 31 -2.57 -14.23 -8.42
C LEU A 31 -3.85 -13.42 -8.16
N ALA A 32 -4.09 -13.06 -6.91
CA ALA A 32 -5.23 -12.26 -6.43
C ALA A 32 -5.06 -10.77 -6.76
N LEU A 33 -4.66 -10.46 -7.99
CA LEU A 33 -4.47 -9.09 -8.46
C LEU A 33 -5.83 -8.52 -8.88
N PHE A 34 -6.24 -7.39 -8.29
CA PHE A 34 -7.60 -6.87 -8.45
C PHE A 34 -7.68 -5.46 -9.04
N GLY A 35 -6.56 -4.76 -9.19
CA GLY A 35 -6.57 -3.41 -9.75
C GLY A 35 -5.20 -2.93 -10.22
N ILE A 36 -5.23 -1.89 -11.04
CA ILE A 36 -4.08 -1.10 -11.53
C ILE A 36 -4.50 0.35 -11.72
N ASN A 37 -3.56 1.28 -11.56
CA ASN A 37 -3.71 2.69 -11.95
C ASN A 37 -2.36 3.34 -12.30
N SER A 38 -2.40 4.38 -13.14
CA SER A 38 -1.24 5.26 -13.29
C SER A 38 -1.14 6.18 -12.08
N GLU A 39 0.08 6.37 -11.59
CA GLU A 39 0.35 7.17 -10.39
C GLU A 39 0.67 8.63 -10.73
N VAL A 40 0.93 9.43 -9.69
CA VAL A 40 1.11 10.88 -9.81
C VAL A 40 2.39 11.25 -10.58
N THR A 41 3.47 10.48 -10.46
CA THR A 41 4.72 10.71 -11.20
C THR A 41 4.64 10.07 -12.60
N PRO A 42 5.10 10.74 -13.68
CA PRO A 42 5.18 10.13 -15.01
C PRO A 42 5.90 8.78 -14.99
N ALA A 43 5.37 7.80 -15.71
CA ALA A 43 5.85 6.41 -15.75
C ALA A 43 5.81 5.65 -14.39
N GLN A 44 5.23 6.24 -13.34
CA GLN A 44 4.92 5.53 -12.09
C GLN A 44 3.56 4.86 -12.20
N TRP A 45 3.45 3.65 -11.68
CA TRP A 45 2.24 2.83 -11.73
C TRP A 45 2.03 2.09 -10.41
N GLU A 46 0.78 1.77 -10.13
CA GLU A 46 0.37 0.94 -9.00
C GLU A 46 -0.41 -0.27 -9.51
N TYR A 47 -0.23 -1.40 -8.83
CA TYR A 47 -1.12 -2.56 -8.91
C TYR A 47 -1.49 -2.99 -7.49
N GLN A 48 -2.70 -3.51 -7.32
CA GLN A 48 -3.19 -3.96 -6.01
C GLN A 48 -3.43 -5.47 -6.00
N LEU A 49 -2.90 -6.12 -4.95
CA LEU A 49 -2.96 -7.56 -4.73
C LEU A 49 -3.64 -7.85 -3.38
N GLY A 50 -4.60 -8.77 -3.37
CA GLY A 50 -5.37 -9.15 -2.19
C GLY A 50 -6.78 -9.66 -2.55
N GLN A 51 -7.59 -10.13 -1.61
CA GLN A 51 -7.36 -10.29 -0.16
C GLN A 51 -6.68 -11.64 0.12
N CYS A 52 -5.39 -11.62 0.48
CA CYS A 52 -4.62 -12.84 0.79
C CYS A 52 -4.59 -13.10 2.30
N ARG A 53 -4.63 -14.36 2.73
CA ARG A 53 -4.63 -14.70 4.16
C ARG A 53 -3.22 -15.07 4.63
N GLY A 54 -2.71 -14.31 5.60
CA GLY A 54 -1.44 -14.62 6.26
C GLY A 54 -0.27 -14.67 5.27
N ILE A 55 0.43 -15.81 5.23
CA ILE A 55 1.67 -15.98 4.45
C ILE A 55 1.47 -15.80 2.94
N GLU A 56 0.27 -16.10 2.42
CA GLU A 56 -0.07 -16.00 1.00
C GLU A 56 0.15 -14.58 0.45
N MET A 57 0.03 -13.54 1.29
CA MET A 57 0.28 -12.16 0.87
C MET A 57 1.74 -11.96 0.44
N GLY A 58 2.68 -12.55 1.19
CA GLY A 58 4.10 -12.49 0.85
C GLY A 58 4.41 -13.27 -0.42
N ASP A 59 3.89 -14.50 -0.51
CA ASP A 59 4.09 -15.40 -1.66
C ASP A 59 3.62 -14.75 -2.96
N GLN A 60 2.39 -14.25 -2.97
CA GLN A 60 1.80 -13.68 -4.17
C GLN A 60 2.41 -12.32 -4.55
N MET A 61 2.79 -11.49 -3.57
CA MET A 61 3.46 -10.21 -3.86
C MET A 61 4.86 -10.44 -4.46
N TRP A 62 5.63 -11.41 -3.97
CA TRP A 62 6.92 -11.75 -4.58
C TRP A 62 6.75 -12.30 -6.00
N MET A 63 5.77 -13.17 -6.21
CA MET A 63 5.47 -13.68 -7.55
C MET A 63 4.98 -12.58 -8.50
N SER A 64 4.16 -11.63 -8.04
CA SER A 64 3.72 -10.50 -8.87
C SER A 64 4.88 -9.60 -9.26
N ARG A 65 5.84 -9.36 -8.35
CA ARG A 65 7.07 -8.60 -8.64
C ARG A 65 7.97 -9.33 -9.63
N TYR A 66 8.13 -10.65 -9.48
CA TYR A 66 8.86 -11.47 -10.45
C TYR A 66 8.25 -11.34 -11.85
N LEU A 67 6.93 -11.53 -11.99
CA LEU A 67 6.25 -11.39 -13.27
C LEU A 67 6.42 -9.98 -13.85
N LEU A 68 6.38 -8.93 -13.01
CA LEU A 68 6.57 -7.56 -13.47
C LEU A 68 7.97 -7.37 -14.09
N HIS A 69 9.02 -7.88 -13.45
CA HIS A 69 10.37 -7.84 -14.01
C HIS A 69 10.46 -8.65 -15.33
N ARG A 70 9.89 -9.85 -15.38
CA ARG A 70 9.92 -10.69 -16.59
C ARG A 70 9.18 -10.06 -17.77
N VAL A 71 8.05 -9.39 -17.51
CA VAL A 71 7.34 -8.62 -18.54
C VAL A 71 8.18 -7.41 -18.95
N ALA A 72 8.69 -6.62 -18.01
CA ALA A 72 9.51 -5.45 -18.32
C ALA A 72 10.74 -5.77 -19.19
N GLU A 73 11.40 -6.90 -18.93
CA GLU A 73 12.51 -7.42 -19.73
C GLU A 73 12.11 -7.66 -21.20
N GLN A 74 10.89 -8.12 -21.49
CA GLN A 74 10.40 -8.31 -22.86
C GLN A 74 10.19 -6.98 -23.61
N PHE A 75 9.93 -5.90 -22.89
CA PHE A 75 9.77 -4.55 -23.45
C PHE A 75 11.08 -3.74 -23.41
N GLY A 76 12.18 -4.31 -22.93
CA GLY A 76 13.48 -3.64 -22.88
C GLY A 76 13.55 -2.47 -21.90
N VAL A 77 12.75 -2.51 -20.81
CA VAL A 77 12.78 -1.48 -19.77
C VAL A 77 13.06 -2.07 -18.38
N THR A 78 13.49 -1.21 -17.46
CA THR A 78 13.79 -1.59 -16.09
C THR A 78 12.70 -1.12 -15.13
N VAL A 79 12.37 -1.96 -14.15
CA VAL A 79 11.48 -1.63 -13.03
C VAL A 79 12.33 -1.33 -11.80
N THR A 80 11.99 -0.26 -11.09
CA THR A 80 12.58 0.06 -9.79
C THR A 80 11.50 0.11 -8.72
N PHE A 81 11.78 -0.52 -7.59
CA PHE A 81 10.96 -0.41 -6.37
C PHE A 81 11.58 0.54 -5.35
N HIS A 82 12.64 1.27 -5.69
CA HIS A 82 13.21 2.25 -4.77
C HIS A 82 12.14 3.30 -4.41
N PRO A 83 11.95 3.67 -3.13
CA PRO A 83 10.86 4.57 -2.72
C PRO A 83 11.01 6.00 -3.21
N LYS A 84 12.25 6.41 -3.51
CA LYS A 84 12.56 7.75 -4.03
C LYS A 84 13.83 7.75 -4.90
N PRO A 85 13.83 7.11 -6.09
CA PRO A 85 15.03 7.03 -6.92
C PRO A 85 15.50 8.42 -7.34
N GLU A 86 16.80 8.56 -7.65
CA GLU A 86 17.45 9.84 -7.97
C GLU A 86 16.66 10.67 -9.00
N ILE A 87 16.17 10.03 -10.06
CA ILE A 87 15.40 10.67 -11.14
C ILE A 87 14.07 11.31 -10.67
N THR A 88 13.56 10.88 -9.51
CA THR A 88 12.33 11.42 -8.89
C THR A 88 12.61 12.24 -7.64
N ARG A 89 13.89 12.52 -7.32
CA ARG A 89 14.24 13.47 -6.25
C ARG A 89 13.73 14.88 -6.61
N GLY A 90 13.33 15.62 -5.58
CA GLY A 90 12.63 16.91 -5.76
C GLY A 90 11.10 16.75 -5.76
N PRO A 91 10.36 17.44 -6.66
CA PRO A 91 8.93 17.69 -6.52
C PRO A 91 8.02 16.50 -6.87
N TRP A 92 8.59 15.38 -7.33
CA TRP A 92 7.84 14.20 -7.74
C TRP A 92 7.41 13.35 -6.55
N ASN A 93 6.36 12.54 -6.72
CA ASN A 93 5.92 11.64 -5.66
C ASN A 93 6.92 10.49 -5.46
N GLY A 94 7.04 10.00 -4.22
CA GLY A 94 7.73 8.73 -3.95
C GLY A 94 6.83 7.52 -4.22
N ALA A 95 7.39 6.33 -4.10
CA ALA A 95 6.70 5.05 -4.25
C ALA A 95 6.57 4.35 -2.89
N GLY A 96 5.36 3.94 -2.52
CA GLY A 96 5.09 3.18 -1.29
C GLY A 96 4.52 1.81 -1.60
N CYS A 97 4.38 0.98 -0.57
CA CYS A 97 3.65 -0.29 -0.65
C CYS A 97 2.57 -0.31 0.44
N HIS A 98 1.54 0.52 0.30
CA HIS A 98 0.50 0.62 1.32
C HIS A 98 -0.11 -0.77 1.63
N CYS A 99 -0.22 -1.11 2.91
CA CYS A 99 -0.68 -2.41 3.35
C CYS A 99 -2.04 -2.30 4.05
N ASN A 100 -3.07 -2.88 3.43
CA ASN A 100 -4.38 -2.99 4.06
C ASN A 100 -4.42 -4.21 4.96
N PHE A 101 -4.90 -4.04 6.20
CA PHE A 101 -4.93 -5.11 7.20
C PHE A 101 -6.29 -5.19 7.92
N SER A 102 -6.78 -6.41 8.13
CA SER A 102 -7.96 -6.67 8.97
C SER A 102 -7.91 -8.04 9.64
N THR A 103 -8.42 -8.10 10.87
CA THR A 103 -8.77 -9.36 11.55
C THR A 103 -10.24 -9.69 11.35
N GLU A 104 -10.66 -10.88 11.79
CA GLU A 104 -12.09 -11.22 11.84
C GLU A 104 -12.87 -10.20 12.67
N GLU A 105 -12.36 -9.85 13.85
CA GLU A 105 -12.98 -8.85 14.72
C GLU A 105 -13.10 -7.47 14.07
N MET A 106 -12.09 -7.04 13.30
CA MET A 106 -12.15 -5.76 12.58
C MET A 106 -13.22 -5.76 11.49
N ARG A 107 -13.54 -6.91 10.91
CA ARG A 107 -14.59 -7.05 9.88
C ARG A 107 -15.98 -7.20 10.50
N SER A 108 -16.10 -7.76 11.70
CA SER A 108 -17.36 -7.91 12.40
C SER A 108 -18.09 -6.59 12.70
N GLU A 109 -19.38 -6.69 13.04
CA GLU A 109 -20.18 -5.54 13.48
C GLU A 109 -19.52 -4.84 14.67
N GLY A 110 -19.35 -3.51 14.57
CA GLY A 110 -18.63 -2.74 15.59
C GLY A 110 -17.09 -2.89 15.57
N GLY A 111 -16.53 -3.62 14.59
CA GLY A 111 -15.10 -3.94 14.45
C GLY A 111 -14.17 -2.73 14.33
N ILE A 112 -14.72 -1.54 14.07
CA ILE A 112 -13.97 -0.29 14.18
C ILE A 112 -13.34 -0.07 15.56
N LYS A 113 -13.95 -0.58 16.64
CA LYS A 113 -13.33 -0.53 17.98
C LYS A 113 -12.02 -1.33 18.02
N ALA A 114 -11.98 -2.49 17.36
CA ALA A 114 -10.76 -3.28 17.22
C ALA A 114 -9.71 -2.56 16.37
N ILE A 115 -10.13 -1.81 15.34
CA ILE A 115 -9.23 -0.96 14.55
C ILE A 115 -8.66 0.17 15.41
N GLU A 116 -9.49 0.87 16.18
CA GLU A 116 -9.05 1.95 17.07
C GLU A 116 -8.10 1.43 18.17
N ALA A 117 -8.36 0.23 18.70
CA ALA A 117 -7.49 -0.44 19.67
C ALA A 117 -6.13 -0.88 19.09
N ALA A 118 -6.02 -1.05 17.76
CA ALA A 118 -4.77 -1.38 17.10
C ALA A 118 -3.81 -0.16 16.98
N MET A 119 -4.33 1.06 17.00
CA MET A 119 -3.54 2.28 16.81
C MET A 119 -2.44 2.50 17.86
N PRO A 120 -2.71 2.45 19.19
CA PRO A 120 -1.65 2.63 20.18
C PRO A 120 -0.58 1.52 20.12
N LYS A 121 -0.93 0.32 19.67
CA LYS A 121 0.02 -0.78 19.48
C LYS A 121 0.97 -0.51 18.30
N LEU A 122 0.42 -0.03 17.17
CA LEU A 122 1.20 0.37 16.00
C LEU A 122 2.08 1.59 16.25
N GLU A 123 1.63 2.50 17.12
CA GLU A 123 2.40 3.64 17.60
C GLU A 123 3.58 3.18 18.46
N ALA A 124 3.34 2.28 19.42
CA ALA A 124 4.38 1.74 20.30
C ALA A 124 5.50 1.02 19.53
N THR A 125 5.17 0.39 18.40
CA THR A 125 6.15 -0.29 17.55
C THR A 125 6.63 0.54 16.36
N HIS A 126 6.36 1.85 16.31
CA HIS A 126 6.60 2.65 15.11
C HIS A 126 8.03 2.55 14.58
N LYS A 127 9.04 2.67 15.45
CA LYS A 127 10.46 2.59 15.07
C LYS A 127 10.84 1.20 14.53
N GLU A 128 10.29 0.15 15.12
CA GLU A 128 10.54 -1.22 14.67
C GLU A 128 9.90 -1.48 13.30
N CYS A 129 8.68 -0.97 13.09
CA CYS A 129 8.02 -0.99 11.78
C CYS A 129 8.90 -0.30 10.73
N ILE A 130 9.36 0.93 10.99
CA ILE A 130 10.15 1.71 10.03
C ILE A 130 11.42 0.96 9.60
N ARG A 131 12.14 0.35 10.55
CA ARG A 131 13.33 -0.46 10.26
C ARG A 131 13.07 -1.62 9.28
N VAL A 132 11.95 -2.31 9.41
CA VAL A 132 11.65 -3.49 8.57
C VAL A 132 10.79 -3.17 7.35
N TYR A 133 10.42 -1.90 7.18
CA TYR A 133 9.56 -1.43 6.09
C TYR A 133 10.33 -1.05 4.82
N ASP A 134 11.64 -1.25 4.82
CA ASP A 134 12.52 -1.31 3.66
C ASP A 134 13.73 -2.22 3.99
N PRO A 135 14.52 -2.66 3.00
CA PRO A 135 15.63 -3.60 3.23
C PRO A 135 16.88 -2.95 3.85
N HIS A 136 16.88 -1.64 4.10
CA HIS A 136 18.04 -0.87 4.55
C HIS A 136 17.76 -0.13 5.87
N ASP A 137 17.04 -0.76 6.81
CA ASP A 137 16.84 -0.25 8.18
C ASP A 137 16.22 1.16 8.23
N GLY A 138 15.29 1.46 7.33
CA GLY A 138 14.63 2.76 7.27
C GLY A 138 15.31 3.76 6.32
N GLU A 139 16.57 3.54 5.94
CA GLU A 139 17.37 4.55 5.24
C GLU A 139 16.78 4.94 3.88
N ASP A 140 16.27 3.98 3.11
CA ASP A 140 15.62 4.27 1.83
C ASP A 140 14.35 5.10 2.04
N ASN A 141 13.58 4.73 3.06
CA ASN A 141 12.24 5.26 3.28
C ASN A 141 12.26 6.68 3.87
N LYS A 142 13.37 7.09 4.52
CA LYS A 142 13.62 8.50 4.94
C LYS A 142 13.47 9.48 3.78
N HIS A 143 13.89 9.09 2.58
CA HIS A 143 13.78 9.93 1.39
C HIS A 143 12.33 10.13 0.91
N ARG A 144 11.41 9.25 1.33
CA ARG A 144 9.99 9.29 0.97
C ARG A 144 9.13 9.91 2.08
N LEU A 145 9.28 9.43 3.32
CA LEU A 145 8.46 9.81 4.48
C LEU A 145 8.87 11.16 5.06
N THR A 146 8.56 12.24 4.33
CA THR A 146 9.00 13.61 4.65
C THR A 146 7.88 14.48 5.21
N GLY A 147 6.66 13.93 5.36
CA GLY A 147 5.45 14.72 5.66
C GLY A 147 4.90 15.52 4.47
N LYS A 148 5.58 15.49 3.32
CA LYS A 148 5.16 16.14 2.07
C LYS A 148 4.64 15.08 1.07
N HIS A 149 3.99 15.53 0.01
CA HIS A 149 3.56 14.66 -1.11
C HIS A 149 2.71 13.45 -0.67
N GLU A 150 1.72 13.67 0.20
CA GLU A 150 0.80 12.63 0.68
C GLU A 150 1.50 11.48 1.47
N THR A 151 2.61 11.80 2.14
CA THR A 151 3.33 10.88 3.04
C THR A 151 3.32 11.39 4.48
N SER A 152 3.50 10.48 5.44
CA SER A 152 3.67 10.82 6.85
C SER A 152 5.10 11.21 7.19
N SER A 153 5.32 11.63 8.45
CA SER A 153 6.66 11.76 9.01
C SER A 153 7.31 10.38 9.16
N TYR A 154 8.64 10.33 8.97
CA TYR A 154 9.48 9.19 9.28
C TYR A 154 9.59 8.93 10.80
N ASP A 155 9.62 9.99 11.61
CA ASP A 155 9.90 9.92 13.06
C ASP A 155 8.64 9.81 13.92
N HIS A 156 7.52 10.33 13.42
CA HIS A 156 6.28 10.48 14.19
C HIS A 156 5.14 9.67 13.61
N PHE A 157 4.61 8.75 14.42
CA PHE A 157 3.38 8.04 14.11
C PHE A 157 2.18 8.99 14.12
N SER A 158 1.23 8.74 13.24
CA SER A 158 -0.05 9.45 13.20
C SER A 158 -1.11 8.61 12.51
N TRP A 159 -2.37 8.76 12.90
CA TRP A 159 -3.48 8.11 12.21
C TRP A 159 -4.68 9.03 12.08
N GLY A 160 -5.56 8.76 11.12
CA GLY A 160 -6.77 9.57 10.96
C GLY A 160 -7.76 9.03 9.92
N VAL A 161 -9.02 9.46 10.05
CA VAL A 161 -10.09 9.12 9.11
C VAL A 161 -9.88 9.87 7.79
N ALA A 162 -9.77 9.11 6.71
CA ALA A 162 -9.53 9.64 5.35
C ALA A 162 -8.29 10.56 5.23
N ASN A 163 -7.39 10.55 6.21
CA ASN A 163 -6.21 11.40 6.23
C ASN A 163 -5.11 10.78 5.38
N ARG A 164 -4.81 11.41 4.24
CA ARG A 164 -3.74 10.94 3.35
C ARG A 164 -2.32 11.37 3.76
N ALA A 165 -2.16 12.15 4.83
CA ALA A 165 -0.83 12.50 5.35
C ALA A 165 -0.48 11.71 6.62
N ALA A 166 -1.38 10.83 7.07
CA ALA A 166 -1.16 10.03 8.28
C ALA A 166 -0.35 8.76 7.99
N SER A 167 0.33 8.24 9.02
CA SER A 167 1.03 6.95 8.94
C SER A 167 0.04 5.80 8.67
N VAL A 168 -1.09 5.81 9.38
CA VAL A 168 -2.18 4.85 9.19
C VAL A 168 -3.46 5.61 8.82
N ARG A 169 -4.08 5.21 7.71
CA ARG A 169 -5.36 5.79 7.27
C ARG A 169 -6.50 4.84 7.60
N LEU A 170 -7.56 5.38 8.18
CA LEU A 170 -8.85 4.70 8.27
C LEU A 170 -9.73 5.15 7.10
N PRO A 171 -10.10 4.27 6.15
CA PRO A 171 -10.93 4.66 5.02
C PRO A 171 -12.28 5.25 5.46
N ARG A 172 -12.77 6.26 4.73
CA ARG A 172 -14.03 6.93 5.07
C ARG A 172 -15.21 5.96 5.14
N GLY A 173 -15.28 4.99 4.23
CA GLY A 173 -16.33 3.97 4.22
C GLY A 173 -16.35 3.12 5.50
N VAL A 174 -15.17 2.73 6.00
CA VAL A 174 -15.02 2.00 7.27
C VAL A 174 -15.46 2.86 8.45
N ALA A 175 -15.06 4.13 8.47
CA ALA A 175 -15.46 5.06 9.53
C ALA A 175 -16.97 5.38 9.50
N GLN A 176 -17.59 5.42 8.32
CA GLN A 176 -19.02 5.70 8.15
C GLN A 176 -19.91 4.48 8.44
N ALA A 177 -19.38 3.26 8.38
CA ALA A 177 -20.08 2.06 8.82
C ALA A 177 -20.50 2.12 10.31
N LYS A 178 -19.88 3.01 11.13
CA LYS A 178 -20.37 3.39 12.47
C LYS A 178 -21.80 3.93 12.49
N LYS A 179 -22.31 4.50 11.38
CA LYS A 179 -23.53 5.31 11.37
C LYS A 179 -24.74 4.65 10.69
N VAL A 180 -24.57 3.51 10.02
CA VAL A 180 -25.62 2.92 9.18
C VAL A 180 -26.09 1.58 9.75
N THR A 181 -26.98 1.65 10.74
CA THR A 181 -27.92 0.54 11.08
C THR A 181 -29.12 0.50 10.13
N THR A 182 -29.21 1.42 9.16
CA THR A 182 -30.35 1.56 8.25
C THR A 182 -30.03 1.02 6.85
N ARG A 183 -30.42 -0.24 6.59
CA ARG A 183 -30.84 -0.93 5.34
C ARG A 183 -30.33 -0.54 3.92
N LYS A 184 -29.61 0.55 3.68
CA LYS A 184 -29.25 1.06 2.33
C LYS A 184 -27.76 0.94 1.97
N CYS A 185 -26.87 0.65 2.91
CA CYS A 185 -25.46 0.37 2.62
C CYS A 185 -25.17 -1.14 2.70
N LYS A 186 -25.63 -1.91 1.71
CA LYS A 186 -25.24 -3.33 1.54
C LYS A 186 -23.85 -3.45 0.88
N GLY A 187 -22.84 -2.78 1.46
CA GLY A 187 -21.45 -3.18 1.26
C GLY A 187 -21.07 -4.13 2.38
N PRO A 188 -20.19 -5.13 2.17
CA PRO A 188 -19.76 -5.98 3.25
C PRO A 188 -19.16 -5.11 4.35
N GLN A 189 -19.62 -5.31 5.59
CA GLN A 189 -18.97 -4.80 6.79
C GLN A 189 -17.56 -5.40 6.80
N ASN A 190 -16.61 -4.71 6.19
CA ASN A 190 -15.23 -5.13 6.04
C ASN A 190 -14.39 -3.98 6.58
N GLY A 191 -14.28 -3.88 7.89
CA GLY A 191 -13.35 -2.94 8.51
C GLY A 191 -11.91 -3.36 8.23
N TYR A 192 -11.09 -2.39 7.81
CA TYR A 192 -9.65 -2.54 7.66
C TYR A 192 -8.98 -1.20 7.93
N LEU A 193 -7.70 -1.25 8.29
CA LEU A 193 -6.80 -0.10 8.32
C LEU A 193 -5.85 -0.17 7.13
N GLU A 194 -5.34 0.98 6.70
CA GLU A 194 -4.31 1.08 5.66
C GLU A 194 -3.03 1.64 6.31
N ASP A 195 -2.00 0.80 6.45
CA ASP A 195 -0.67 1.25 6.84
C ASP A 195 0.07 1.79 5.62
N ARG A 196 0.45 3.06 5.67
CA ARG A 196 1.03 3.80 4.54
C ARG A 196 2.55 3.97 4.63
N ARG A 197 3.12 3.48 5.73
CA ARG A 197 4.55 3.56 6.03
C ARG A 197 5.42 2.59 5.22
N PRO A 198 4.98 1.42 4.75
CA PRO A 198 5.88 0.53 4.00
C PRO A 198 6.41 1.17 2.71
N SER A 199 7.72 1.01 2.46
CA SER A 199 8.39 1.42 1.24
C SER A 199 7.99 0.52 0.07
N SER A 200 8.06 1.01 -1.18
CA SER A 200 7.79 0.18 -2.36
C SER A 200 8.72 -1.04 -2.51
N ASN A 201 9.94 -0.98 -1.98
CA ASN A 201 10.91 -2.09 -1.96
C ASN A 201 10.85 -2.96 -0.71
N CYS A 202 9.85 -2.78 0.17
CA CYS A 202 9.74 -3.59 1.37
C CYS A 202 9.66 -5.10 1.06
N ASP A 203 10.16 -5.94 1.96
CA ASP A 203 9.84 -7.37 1.95
C ASP A 203 8.42 -7.58 2.51
N PRO A 204 7.44 -8.05 1.70
CA PRO A 204 6.08 -8.27 2.17
C PRO A 204 5.98 -9.28 3.32
N TYR A 205 6.92 -10.24 3.44
CA TYR A 205 6.94 -11.15 4.60
C TYR A 205 7.25 -10.40 5.90
N GLN A 206 8.20 -9.47 5.87
CA GLN A 206 8.55 -8.67 7.05
C GLN A 206 7.44 -7.69 7.41
N VAL A 207 6.84 -7.02 6.43
CA VAL A 207 5.75 -6.07 6.65
C VAL A 207 4.54 -6.76 7.27
N THR A 208 4.09 -7.87 6.69
CA THR A 208 2.92 -8.62 7.18
C THR A 208 3.16 -9.20 8.57
N ARG A 209 4.36 -9.78 8.81
CA ARG A 209 4.78 -10.25 10.14
C ARG A 209 4.72 -9.12 11.16
N MET A 210 5.32 -7.96 10.86
CA MET A 210 5.41 -6.86 11.80
C MET A 210 4.04 -6.27 12.13
N ILE A 211 3.16 -6.08 11.13
CA ILE A 211 1.79 -5.60 11.38
C ILE A 211 1.03 -6.59 12.27
N ALA A 212 1.11 -7.89 11.98
CA ALA A 212 0.46 -8.92 12.78
C ALA A 212 1.01 -8.98 14.21
N GLU A 213 2.34 -8.94 14.38
CA GLU A 213 3.00 -8.93 15.69
C GLU A 213 2.59 -7.72 16.52
N SER A 214 2.64 -6.51 15.94
CA SER A 214 2.23 -5.28 16.62
C SER A 214 0.78 -5.35 17.08
N ILE A 215 -0.15 -5.77 16.22
CA ILE A 215 -1.58 -5.69 16.52
C ILE A 215 -2.04 -6.84 17.42
N LEU A 216 -1.54 -8.05 17.19
CA LEU A 216 -2.05 -9.27 17.82
C LEU A 216 -1.29 -9.69 19.07
N LEU A 217 -0.02 -9.32 19.21
CA LEU A 217 0.86 -9.83 20.28
C LEU A 217 1.33 -8.75 21.26
N ARG A 218 1.20 -7.47 20.91
CA ARG A 218 1.61 -6.33 21.76
C ARG A 218 0.42 -5.49 22.25
#